data_AF-A0A3D4W1C6-F1
#
_entry.id   AF-A0A3D4W1C6-F1
#
_cell.length_a   1.000
_cell.length_b   1.000
_cell.length_c   1.000
_cell.angle_alpha   90.00
_cell.angle_beta   90.00
_cell.angle_gamma   90.00
#
_symmetry.space_group_name_H-M   'P 1'
#
loop_
_entity.id
_entity.type
_entity.pdbx_description
1 polymer ?
#
loop_
_entity_poly.entity_id
_entity_poly.type
_entity_poly.pdbx_seq_one_letter_code
_entity_poly.pdbx_strand_id
1 'polypeptide(L)'
;KWKARNMPSFLAYIEEQKQLPKCLTMSLAAYIAFYSNDIQERTADGLICKRPAGNTYKIQDDAWALDFYYAHKDDTDAQLVHAVLTNTQMWDQDLTKIEGLEAAVLADLELIRTQGAEAAYKSCL
;
A
#
# COMPACT_ATOMS: atom_id res chain seq x y z
N LYS A 1 6.29 -8.37 -3.00
CA LYS A 1 5.53 -9.66 -3.06
C LYS A 1 4.09 -9.56 -3.59
N TRP A 2 3.34 -8.48 -3.30
CA TRP A 2 1.93 -8.33 -3.71
C TRP A 2 1.73 -8.48 -5.24
N LYS A 3 2.60 -7.83 -6.03
CA LYS A 3 2.67 -7.92 -7.50
C LYS A 3 2.53 -9.35 -8.02
N ALA A 4 3.36 -10.29 -7.55
CA ALA A 4 3.38 -11.64 -8.08
C ALA A 4 2.17 -12.51 -7.66
N ARG A 5 1.50 -12.18 -6.55
CA ARG A 5 0.48 -13.05 -5.94
C ARG A 5 -0.95 -12.56 -6.15
N ASN A 6 -1.16 -11.25 -6.07
CA ASN A 6 -2.49 -10.64 -6.04
C ASN A 6 -2.79 -9.87 -7.31
N MET A 7 -1.79 -9.23 -7.91
CA MET A 7 -2.00 -8.38 -9.09
C MET A 7 -2.62 -9.11 -10.29
N PRO A 8 -2.23 -10.37 -10.63
CA PRO A 8 -2.88 -11.07 -11.74
C PRO A 8 -4.38 -11.27 -11.50
N SER A 9 -4.77 -11.71 -10.30
CA SER A 9 -6.19 -11.89 -9.94
C SER A 9 -6.93 -10.55 -9.84
N PHE A 10 -6.26 -9.51 -9.36
CA PHE A 10 -6.81 -8.16 -9.27
C PHE A 10 -7.17 -7.61 -10.66
N LEU A 11 -6.24 -7.69 -11.61
CA LEU A 11 -6.44 -7.21 -12.98
C LEU A 11 -7.50 -8.05 -13.72
N ALA A 12 -7.43 -9.38 -13.60
CA ALA A 12 -8.42 -10.27 -14.22
C ALA A 12 -9.84 -9.98 -13.72
N TYR A 13 -10.02 -9.76 -12.41
CA TYR A 13 -11.33 -9.41 -11.85
C TYR A 13 -11.86 -8.09 -12.42
N ILE A 14 -11.02 -7.06 -12.51
CA ILE A 14 -11.41 -5.76 -13.08
C ILE A 14 -11.79 -5.91 -14.55
N GLU A 15 -11.03 -6.71 -15.30
CA GLU A 15 -11.31 -6.98 -16.70
C GLU A 15 -12.67 -7.68 -16.88
N GLU A 16 -12.96 -8.69 -16.08
CA GLU A 16 -14.20 -9.50 -16.17
C GLU A 16 -15.42 -8.76 -15.62
N GLN A 17 -15.31 -8.17 -14.44
CA GLN A 17 -16.44 -7.62 -13.69
C GLN A 17 -16.65 -6.13 -13.96
N LYS A 18 -15.64 -5.44 -14.48
CA LYS A 18 -15.61 -3.97 -14.66
C LYS A 18 -15.75 -3.21 -13.34
N GLN A 19 -15.30 -3.80 -12.24
CA GLN A 19 -15.37 -3.21 -10.89
C GLN A 19 -14.09 -3.51 -10.12
N LEU A 20 -13.76 -2.66 -9.15
CA LEU A 20 -12.64 -2.90 -8.25
C LEU A 20 -12.98 -4.00 -7.23
N PRO A 21 -12.17 -5.06 -7.10
CA PRO A 21 -12.37 -6.09 -6.08
C PRO A 21 -12.06 -5.53 -4.69
N LYS A 22 -13.10 -5.19 -3.93
CA LYS A 22 -13.03 -4.48 -2.64
C LYS A 22 -11.94 -5.00 -1.69
N CYS A 23 -11.92 -6.30 -1.40
CA CYS A 23 -10.92 -6.90 -0.50
C CYS A 23 -9.48 -6.78 -1.02
N LEU A 24 -9.27 -6.87 -2.33
CA LEU A 24 -7.94 -6.74 -2.92
C LEU A 24 -7.49 -5.28 -2.97
N THR A 25 -8.40 -4.33 -3.23
CA THR A 25 -8.12 -2.90 -3.11
C THR A 25 -7.70 -2.52 -1.69
N MET A 26 -8.46 -2.96 -0.68
CA MET A 26 -8.09 -2.80 0.73
C MET A 26 -6.73 -3.43 1.03
N SER A 27 -6.42 -4.59 0.45
CA SER A 27 -5.12 -5.23 0.63
C SER A 27 -3.95 -4.43 0.05
N LEU A 28 -4.18 -3.66 -1.01
CA LEU A 28 -3.18 -2.77 -1.58
C LEU A 28 -2.95 -1.56 -0.67
N ALA A 29 -4.02 -0.99 -0.10
CA ALA A 29 -3.91 0.05 0.93
C ALA A 29 -3.19 -0.46 2.19
N ALA A 30 -3.50 -1.68 2.65
CA ALA A 30 -2.83 -2.31 3.78
C ALA A 30 -1.35 -2.60 3.51
N TYR A 31 -1.00 -2.95 2.26
CA TYR A 31 0.39 -3.03 1.82
C TYR A 31 1.08 -1.68 1.98
N ILE A 32 0.51 -0.60 1.45
CA ILE A 32 1.08 0.76 1.60
C ILE A 32 1.24 1.13 3.08
N ALA A 33 0.19 0.96 3.88
CA ALA A 33 0.21 1.25 5.31
C ALA A 33 1.33 0.50 6.04
N PHE A 34 1.54 -0.78 5.74
CA PHE A 34 2.57 -1.58 6.39
C PHE A 34 3.98 -1.02 6.18
N TYR A 35 4.29 -0.53 4.98
CA TYR A 35 5.60 0.04 4.63
C TYR A 35 5.77 1.50 5.05
N SER A 36 4.68 2.21 5.34
CA SER A 36 4.71 3.66 5.60
C SER A 36 4.33 4.07 7.02
N ASN A 37 4.06 3.12 7.93
CA ASN A 37 3.55 3.46 9.25
C ASN A 37 4.64 4.03 10.16
N ASP A 38 4.60 5.34 10.42
CA ASP A 38 5.52 6.05 11.32
C ASP A 38 6.98 5.55 11.13
N ILE A 39 7.53 5.81 9.94
CA ILE A 39 8.88 5.39 9.56
C ILE A 39 9.88 6.11 10.48
N GLN A 40 10.64 5.34 11.26
CA GLN A 40 11.64 5.86 12.19
C GLN A 40 13.01 5.97 11.52
N GLU A 41 13.43 4.91 10.82
CA GLU A 41 14.80 4.79 10.33
C GLU A 41 14.90 3.84 9.12
N ARG A 42 15.81 4.16 8.20
CA ARG A 42 16.31 3.24 7.18
C ARG A 42 17.68 2.71 7.62
N THR A 43 17.76 1.43 7.96
CA THR A 43 19.01 0.74 8.33
C THR A 43 19.64 0.09 7.10
N ALA A 44 20.83 -0.51 7.20
CA ALA A 44 21.46 -1.19 6.05
C ALA A 44 20.58 -2.33 5.46
N ASP A 45 19.85 -3.04 6.31
CA ASP A 45 19.16 -4.29 5.99
C ASP A 45 17.64 -4.24 6.30
N GLY A 46 17.07 -3.05 6.48
CA GLY A 46 15.63 -2.91 6.70
C GLY A 46 15.14 -1.47 6.85
N LEU A 47 13.81 -1.36 6.96
CA LEU A 47 13.09 -0.14 7.30
C LEU A 47 12.43 -0.34 8.66
N ILE A 48 12.71 0.54 9.62
CA ILE A 48 12.15 0.50 10.96
C ILE A 48 10.91 1.39 10.99
N CYS A 49 9.78 0.78 11.25
CA CYS A 49 8.48 1.44 11.36
C CYS A 49 7.95 1.26 12.77
N LYS A 50 7.03 2.13 13.20
CA LYS A 50 6.42 2.06 14.53
C LYS A 50 4.93 1.85 14.42
N ARG A 51 4.37 0.92 15.19
CA ARG A 51 2.92 0.67 15.23
C ARG A 51 2.22 1.74 16.07
N PRO A 52 0.90 1.95 15.89
CA PRO A 52 0.14 2.84 16.77
C PRO A 52 0.20 2.43 18.25
N ALA A 53 0.36 1.13 18.53
CA ALA A 53 0.56 0.60 19.88
C ALA A 53 1.92 0.98 20.52
N GLY A 54 2.83 1.64 19.78
CA GLY A 54 4.08 2.18 20.28
C GLY A 54 5.33 1.33 20.04
N ASN A 55 5.18 0.04 19.71
CA ASN A 55 6.33 -0.82 19.42
C ASN A 55 6.82 -0.68 17.98
N THR A 56 8.13 -0.77 17.80
CA THR A 56 8.75 -0.78 16.47
C THR A 56 8.73 -2.18 15.85
N TYR A 57 8.84 -2.23 14.54
CA TYR A 57 9.01 -3.44 13.76
C TYR A 57 9.93 -3.16 12.57
N LYS A 58 10.69 -4.18 12.19
CA LYS A 58 11.61 -4.13 11.07
C LYS A 58 10.97 -4.76 9.84
N ILE A 59 11.03 -4.04 8.73
CA ILE A 59 10.63 -4.52 7.42
C ILE A 59 11.89 -4.88 6.65
N GLN A 60 11.93 -6.09 6.10
CA GLN A 60 13.02 -6.58 5.27
C GLN A 60 12.45 -6.94 3.90
N ASP A 61 12.86 -6.18 2.90
CA ASP A 61 12.53 -6.36 1.50
C ASP A 61 13.69 -5.79 0.66
N ASP A 62 13.54 -5.74 -0.66
CA ASP A 62 14.56 -5.22 -1.56
C ASP A 62 14.93 -3.75 -1.21
N ALA A 63 16.23 -3.43 -1.25
CA ALA A 63 16.74 -2.12 -0.84
C ALA A 63 16.03 -0.96 -1.56
N TRP A 64 15.80 -1.08 -2.87
CA TRP A 64 15.13 -0.04 -3.67
C TRP A 64 13.70 0.24 -3.19
N ALA A 65 12.97 -0.78 -2.73
CA ALA A 65 11.61 -0.61 -2.23
C ALA A 65 11.63 0.08 -0.87
N LEU A 66 12.57 -0.30 0.00
CA LEU A 66 12.75 0.34 1.30
C LEU A 66 13.18 1.81 1.15
N ASP A 67 14.09 2.10 0.21
CA ASP A 67 14.56 3.45 -0.09
C ASP A 67 13.43 4.32 -0.66
N PHE A 68 12.59 3.74 -1.53
CA PHE A 68 11.39 4.39 -2.03
C PHE A 68 10.47 4.82 -0.88
N TYR A 69 10.06 3.91 -0.01
CA TYR A 69 9.18 4.27 1.11
C TYR A 69 9.83 5.25 2.10
N TYR A 70 11.15 5.13 2.32
CA TYR A 70 11.87 6.07 3.17
C TYR A 70 11.91 7.48 2.57
N ALA A 71 12.08 7.61 1.25
CA ALA A 71 12.06 8.90 0.56
C ALA A 71 10.66 9.57 0.61
N HIS A 72 9.60 8.78 0.68
CA HIS A 72 8.20 9.24 0.77
C HIS A 72 7.66 9.28 2.21
N LYS A 73 8.52 9.24 3.24
CA LYS A 73 8.08 9.16 4.64
C LYS A 73 7.34 10.40 5.14
N ASP A 74 7.62 11.56 4.55
CA ASP A 74 7.04 12.86 4.92
C ASP A 74 5.93 13.30 3.95
N ASP A 75 5.61 12.45 2.97
CA ASP A 75 4.51 12.70 2.03
C ASP A 75 3.16 12.61 2.73
N THR A 76 2.19 13.38 2.22
CA THR A 76 0.78 13.15 2.54
C THR A 76 0.32 11.80 2.00
N ASP A 77 -0.76 11.26 2.55
CA ASP A 77 -1.34 9.98 2.13
C ASP A 77 -1.66 9.96 0.64
N ALA A 78 -2.17 11.07 0.10
CA ALA A 78 -2.45 11.22 -1.33
C ALA A 78 -1.16 11.17 -2.18
N GLN A 79 -0.11 11.88 -1.76
CA GLN A 79 1.18 11.87 -2.46
C GLN A 79 1.82 10.48 -2.43
N LEU A 80 1.80 9.81 -1.28
CA LEU A 80 2.33 8.46 -1.12
C LEU A 80 1.55 7.45 -1.98
N VAL A 81 0.21 7.49 -1.96
CA VAL A 81 -0.61 6.60 -2.79
C VAL A 81 -0.33 6.82 -4.26
N HIS A 82 -0.28 8.08 -4.71
CA HIS A 82 0.07 8.42 -6.09
C HIS A 82 1.45 7.87 -6.48
N ALA A 83 2.47 8.13 -5.65
CA ALA A 83 3.84 7.67 -5.89
C ALA A 83 3.92 6.14 -5.96
N VAL A 84 3.22 5.43 -5.06
CA VAL A 84 3.19 3.96 -5.09
C VAL A 84 2.51 3.47 -6.37
N LEU A 85 1.33 3.97 -6.72
CA LEU A 85 0.54 3.44 -7.84
C LEU A 85 1.17 3.76 -9.21
N THR A 86 1.89 4.87 -9.33
CA THR A 86 2.63 5.23 -10.55
C THR A 86 4.00 4.54 -10.66
N ASN A 87 4.46 3.85 -9.62
CA ASN A 87 5.76 3.19 -9.60
C ASN A 87 5.80 1.95 -10.52
N THR A 88 6.24 2.17 -11.76
CA THR A 88 6.36 1.10 -12.76
C THR A 88 7.44 0.07 -12.44
N GLN A 89 8.47 0.41 -11.66
CA GLN A 89 9.43 -0.60 -11.16
C GLN A 89 8.75 -1.60 -10.21
N MET A 90 7.77 -1.12 -9.43
CA MET A 90 7.00 -1.97 -8.51
C MET A 90 5.94 -2.81 -9.22
N TRP A 91 5.27 -2.26 -10.24
CA TRP A 91 4.06 -2.88 -10.83
C TRP A 91 4.18 -3.30 -12.30
N ASP A 92 5.26 -2.97 -12.99
CA ASP A 92 5.41 -3.06 -14.47
C ASP A 92 4.41 -2.22 -15.28
N GLN A 93 3.55 -1.44 -14.60
CA GLN A 93 2.57 -0.56 -15.23
C GLN A 93 2.19 0.57 -14.26
N ASP A 94 1.60 1.63 -14.80
CA ASP A 94 1.01 2.69 -13.99
C ASP A 94 -0.41 2.29 -13.57
N LEU A 95 -0.59 1.96 -12.29
CA LEU A 95 -1.89 1.53 -11.75
C LEU A 95 -2.90 2.67 -11.67
N THR A 96 -2.49 3.94 -11.74
CA THR A 96 -3.42 5.09 -11.75
C THR A 96 -4.28 5.13 -13.03
N LYS A 97 -3.91 4.35 -14.06
CA LYS A 97 -4.72 4.18 -15.28
C LYS A 97 -5.98 3.35 -15.05
N ILE A 98 -6.09 2.67 -13.91
CA ILE A 98 -7.30 1.94 -13.51
C ILE A 98 -8.26 2.94 -12.89
N GLU A 99 -9.39 3.16 -13.55
CA GLU A 99 -10.40 4.14 -13.11
C GLU A 99 -10.85 3.89 -11.66
N GLY A 100 -10.83 4.95 -10.86
CA GLY A 100 -11.27 4.93 -9.46
C GLY A 100 -10.29 4.26 -8.47
N LEU A 101 -9.23 3.60 -8.94
CA LEU A 101 -8.34 2.84 -8.07
C LEU A 101 -7.61 3.72 -7.05
N GLU A 102 -7.01 4.81 -7.51
CA GLU A 102 -6.23 5.72 -6.66
C GLU A 102 -7.09 6.30 -5.53
N ALA A 103 -8.29 6.77 -5.86
CA ALA A 103 -9.23 7.30 -4.87
C ALA A 103 -9.67 6.22 -3.86
N ALA A 104 -9.91 4.99 -4.32
CA ALA A 104 -10.30 3.88 -3.44
C ALA A 104 -9.15 3.48 -2.50
N VAL A 105 -7.92 3.37 -3.00
CA VAL A 105 -6.74 3.03 -2.19
C VAL A 105 -6.45 4.12 -1.16
N LEU A 106 -6.60 5.39 -1.53
CA LEU A 106 -6.46 6.52 -0.60
C LEU A 106 -7.49 6.43 0.54
N ALA A 107 -8.77 6.25 0.21
CA ALA A 107 -9.83 6.12 1.21
C ALA A 107 -9.60 4.92 2.14
N ASP A 108 -9.17 3.78 1.59
CA ASP A 108 -8.85 2.59 2.36
C ASP A 108 -7.61 2.80 3.26
N LEU A 109 -6.60 3.53 2.79
CA LEU A 109 -5.40 3.87 3.58
C LEU A 109 -5.77 4.77 4.77
N GLU A 110 -6.58 5.81 4.53
CA GLU A 110 -7.11 6.69 5.57
C GLU A 110 -7.93 5.90 6.60
N LEU A 111 -8.76 4.96 6.14
CA LEU A 111 -9.55 4.08 7.01
C LEU A 111 -8.63 3.21 7.90
N ILE A 112 -7.59 2.62 7.33
CA ILE A 112 -6.61 1.81 8.08
C ILE A 112 -5.90 2.65 9.14
N ARG A 113 -5.49 3.89 8.79
CA ARG A 113 -4.74 4.76 9.71
C ARG A 113 -5.62 5.31 10.83
N THR A 114 -6.91 5.54 10.57
CA THR A 114 -7.84 6.11 11.56
C THR A 114 -8.54 5.06 12.42
N GLN A 115 -8.93 3.92 11.83
CA GLN A 115 -9.73 2.88 12.51
C GLN A 115 -8.97 1.57 12.73
N GLY A 116 -7.78 1.43 12.17
CA GLY A 116 -6.98 0.22 12.23
C GLY A 116 -7.35 -0.80 11.14
N ALA A 117 -6.38 -1.64 10.79
CA ALA A 117 -6.52 -2.62 9.72
C ALA A 117 -7.66 -3.63 9.95
N GLU A 118 -7.91 -4.06 11.19
CA GLU A 118 -8.99 -5.01 11.48
C GLU A 118 -10.37 -4.46 11.13
N ALA A 119 -10.65 -3.21 11.53
CA ALA A 119 -11.90 -2.54 11.22
C ALA A 119 -12.03 -2.28 9.71
N ALA A 120 -10.94 -1.86 9.07
CA ALA A 120 -10.90 -1.64 7.64
C ALA A 120 -11.24 -2.92 6.84
N TYR A 121 -10.66 -4.07 7.19
CA TYR A 121 -10.99 -5.34 6.54
C TYR A 121 -12.42 -5.82 6.83
N LYS A 122 -12.98 -5.58 8.04
CA LYS A 122 -14.39 -5.88 8.30
C LYS A 122 -15.34 -5.10 7.38
N SER A 123 -14.96 -3.89 6.98
CA SER A 123 -15.76 -3.09 6.03
C SER A 123 -15.81 -3.68 4.62
N CYS A 124 -14.96 -4.66 4.30
CA CYS A 124 -14.91 -5.31 2.99
C CYS A 124 -15.89 -6.49 2.84
N LEU A 125 -16.39 -7.01 3.96
CA LEU A 125 -17.35 -8.12 4.04
C LEU A 125 -18.79 -7.61 3.87
#